data_AF-A0A956IDK9-F1
#
_entry.id   AF-A0A956IDK9-F1
#
_cell.length_a   1.000
_cell.length_b   1.000
_cell.length_c   1.000
_cell.angle_alpha   90.00
_cell.angle_beta   90.00
_cell.angle_gamma   90.00
#
_symmetry.space_group_name_H-M   'P 1'
#
loop_
_entity.id
_entity.type
_entity.pdbx_description
1 polymer ?
#
loop_
_entity_poly.entity_id
_entity_poly.type
_entity_poly.pdbx_seq_one_letter_code
_entity_poly.pdbx_strand_id
1 'polypeptide(L)'
;MNRLARACLPLLGFLAVAAACGDDPSGSGGSGGSGAAGGSGGAGAAGGGGTITCAGTFHDLQKDAYKETAGRTSALWPPHTTTVLDWSCEGSGDAASSFRANHGTEPGATDANGDVYLVEVATTAVTGDPAALAALTQAYDACECGTSFLSLDALQETAVQDLVAELSSYIEANLTCTGAVDAAGLVMLLQQGDIEAVITALPNCSWAGGTGFEGGFDEALQAVIDAAGETLADYHVCNNDAALQAKLIDAFVASGEVAACDPDDALCHGPLWFYEP
;
A
#
# COMPACT_ATOMS: atom_id res chain seq x y z
N MET A 1 39.13 -8.48 21.88
CA MET A 1 38.30 -7.33 22.24
C MET A 1 38.15 -6.43 21.02
N ASN A 2 37.08 -6.40 20.23
CA ASN A 2 36.01 -7.32 19.90
C ASN A 2 35.82 -7.11 18.39
N ARG A 3 36.10 -8.13 17.57
CA ARG A 3 35.81 -8.15 16.13
C ARG A 3 34.77 -9.25 15.92
N LEU A 4 33.49 -8.92 16.13
CA LEU A 4 32.38 -9.88 16.00
C LEU A 4 31.02 -9.23 15.66
N ALA A 5 31.00 -7.98 15.19
CA ALA A 5 29.75 -7.24 14.88
C ALA A 5 29.62 -6.96 13.37
N ARG A 6 29.56 -8.01 12.53
CA ARG A 6 29.39 -7.82 11.08
C ARG A 6 28.61 -8.91 10.35
N ALA A 7 27.75 -9.68 11.05
CA ALA A 7 27.11 -10.87 10.46
C ALA A 7 25.58 -10.97 10.59
N CYS A 8 24.85 -9.96 11.12
CA CYS A 8 23.41 -10.10 11.40
C CYS A 8 22.44 -9.32 10.50
N LEU A 9 22.88 -8.69 9.40
CA LEU A 9 21.98 -7.82 8.62
C LEU A 9 21.14 -8.44 7.47
N PRO A 10 21.43 -9.58 6.82
CA PRO A 10 20.68 -9.96 5.60
C PRO A 10 19.36 -10.72 5.85
N LEU A 11 18.68 -10.48 6.97
CA LEU A 11 18.05 -11.59 7.68
C LEU A 11 16.57 -11.45 8.05
N LEU A 12 16.17 -10.24 8.45
CA LEU A 12 14.76 -9.89 8.61
C LEU A 12 14.08 -9.53 7.30
N GLY A 13 14.87 -9.32 6.24
CA GLY A 13 14.41 -9.18 4.88
C GLY A 13 13.78 -10.44 4.28
N PHE A 14 13.61 -11.55 5.02
CA PHE A 14 12.91 -12.74 4.53
C PHE A 14 11.59 -13.07 5.27
N LEU A 15 11.46 -12.74 6.57
CA LEU A 15 10.19 -12.95 7.29
C LEU A 15 9.19 -11.80 7.12
N ALA A 16 9.68 -10.56 6.99
CA ALA A 16 8.81 -9.46 6.55
C ALA A 16 8.50 -9.56 5.04
N VAL A 17 9.35 -10.21 4.25
CA VAL A 17 9.10 -10.41 2.81
C VAL A 17 8.05 -11.47 2.53
N ALA A 18 7.88 -12.48 3.39
CA ALA A 18 6.84 -13.49 3.21
C ALA A 18 5.43 -13.06 3.67
N ALA A 19 5.31 -12.03 4.53
CA ALA A 19 4.03 -11.55 5.06
C ALA A 19 3.73 -10.07 4.78
N ALA A 20 4.70 -9.29 4.30
CA ALA A 20 4.52 -7.86 3.99
C ALA A 20 5.14 -7.41 2.65
N CYS A 21 5.97 -8.20 1.97
CA CYS A 21 6.63 -7.75 0.73
C CYS A 21 6.94 -8.92 -0.22
N GLY A 22 5.93 -9.53 -0.84
CA GLY A 22 6.13 -10.50 -1.91
C GLY A 22 5.83 -9.89 -3.27
N ASP A 23 6.82 -9.24 -3.89
CA ASP A 23 6.83 -9.13 -5.36
C ASP A 23 6.95 -10.55 -5.91
N ASP A 24 5.84 -11.07 -6.43
CA ASP A 24 5.85 -12.30 -7.19
C ASP A 24 6.45 -11.99 -8.58
N PRO A 25 7.64 -12.50 -8.95
CA PRO A 25 8.27 -12.20 -10.24
C PRO A 25 7.56 -12.88 -11.44
N SER A 26 6.31 -13.32 -11.27
CA SER A 26 5.49 -14.01 -12.26
C SER A 26 4.59 -13.08 -13.09
N GLY A 27 4.57 -11.78 -12.84
CA GLY A 27 3.78 -10.81 -13.59
C GLY A 27 4.56 -10.24 -14.78
N SER A 28 4.34 -10.80 -15.97
CA SER A 28 4.90 -10.31 -17.23
C SER A 28 4.64 -8.81 -17.43
N GLY A 29 5.71 -8.05 -17.62
CA GLY A 29 5.65 -6.63 -17.98
C GLY A 29 4.70 -6.37 -19.15
N GLY A 30 3.85 -5.36 -18.98
CA GLY A 30 2.93 -4.86 -19.99
C GLY A 30 2.96 -3.34 -19.99
N SER A 31 3.74 -2.80 -20.92
CA SER A 31 3.94 -1.38 -21.20
C SER A 31 2.64 -0.61 -21.44
N GLY A 32 2.65 0.66 -21.00
CA GLY A 32 1.76 1.77 -21.34
C GLY A 32 0.62 1.55 -22.32
N GLY A 33 -0.61 1.72 -21.84
CA GLY A 33 -1.81 1.90 -22.65
C GLY A 33 -1.92 3.31 -23.21
N SER A 34 -1.08 3.68 -24.18
CA SER A 34 -1.34 4.83 -25.05
C SER A 34 -2.12 4.35 -26.28
N GLY A 35 -3.44 4.45 -26.22
CA GLY A 35 -4.36 4.06 -27.29
C GLY A 35 -5.07 5.24 -27.96
N ALA A 36 -4.35 6.30 -28.33
CA ALA A 36 -4.89 7.34 -29.21
C ALA A 36 -4.71 6.92 -30.68
N ALA A 37 -5.82 6.58 -31.36
CA ALA A 37 -5.86 6.49 -32.81
C ALA A 37 -6.95 7.41 -33.35
N GLY A 38 -6.52 8.57 -33.83
CA GLY A 38 -7.35 9.55 -34.51
C GLY A 38 -7.84 9.03 -35.87
N GLY A 39 -9.12 9.26 -36.12
CA GLY A 39 -9.73 9.23 -37.45
C GLY A 39 -10.17 10.63 -37.84
N SER A 40 -9.40 11.28 -38.71
CA SER A 40 -9.76 12.54 -39.35
C SER A 40 -10.79 12.32 -40.46
N GLY A 41 -11.93 13.01 -40.40
CA GLY A 41 -12.78 13.23 -41.57
C GLY A 41 -14.25 13.52 -41.25
N GLY A 42 -14.68 14.77 -41.46
CA GLY A 42 -16.11 15.08 -41.60
C GLY A 42 -16.52 16.44 -41.06
N ALA A 43 -16.39 17.48 -41.87
CA ALA A 43 -17.08 18.74 -41.63
C ALA A 43 -18.60 18.54 -41.74
N GLY A 44 -19.34 19.05 -40.76
CA GLY A 44 -20.74 19.43 -40.90
C GLY A 44 -21.71 18.75 -39.94
N ALA A 45 -22.10 19.46 -38.89
CA ALA A 45 -23.49 19.89 -38.68
C ALA A 45 -23.55 20.78 -37.44
N ALA A 46 -23.89 22.05 -37.64
CA ALA A 46 -24.37 22.90 -36.57
C ALA A 46 -25.69 22.30 -36.05
N GLY A 47 -25.74 21.95 -34.76
CA GLY A 47 -26.94 21.40 -34.12
C GLY A 47 -26.86 21.50 -32.61
N GLY A 48 -27.56 22.48 -32.05
CA GLY A 48 -27.97 22.52 -30.63
C GLY A 48 -26.86 22.57 -29.60
N GLY A 49 -26.41 23.77 -29.23
CA GLY A 49 -25.52 24.01 -28.09
C GLY A 49 -26.20 23.70 -26.75
N GLY A 50 -26.39 22.42 -26.45
CA GLY A 50 -26.49 21.93 -25.08
C GLY A 50 -25.07 21.79 -24.54
N THR A 51 -24.81 22.34 -23.37
CA THR A 51 -23.54 22.12 -22.67
C THR A 51 -23.43 20.62 -22.37
N ILE A 52 -22.55 19.91 -23.08
CA ILE A 52 -22.26 18.50 -22.78
C ILE A 52 -21.63 18.48 -21.40
N THR A 53 -22.33 17.86 -20.45
CA THR A 53 -21.87 17.67 -19.09
C THR A 53 -21.60 16.19 -18.90
N CYS A 54 -20.42 15.89 -18.42
CA CYS A 54 -19.94 14.55 -18.14
C CYS A 54 -20.05 14.30 -16.63
N ALA A 55 -20.23 13.04 -16.28
CA ALA A 55 -20.31 12.59 -14.90
C ALA A 55 -19.36 11.42 -14.69
N GLY A 56 -18.80 11.35 -13.49
CA GLY A 56 -17.88 10.31 -13.10
C GLY A 56 -17.88 10.07 -11.60
N THR A 57 -17.11 9.07 -11.22
CA THR A 57 -16.95 8.64 -9.84
C THR A 57 -15.46 8.46 -9.56
N PHE A 58 -15.03 9.05 -8.45
CA PHE A 58 -13.78 8.72 -7.80
C PHE A 58 -14.09 7.69 -6.71
N HIS A 59 -13.38 6.56 -6.71
CA HIS A 59 -13.57 5.44 -5.81
C HIS A 59 -12.36 5.28 -4.89
N ASP A 60 -12.63 5.12 -3.59
CA ASP A 60 -11.65 4.68 -2.61
C ASP A 60 -11.86 3.20 -2.33
N LEU A 61 -10.91 2.37 -2.74
CA LEU A 61 -10.94 0.93 -2.53
C LEU A 61 -9.86 0.53 -1.54
N GLN A 62 -10.20 -0.28 -0.54
CA GLN A 62 -9.29 -0.66 0.54
C GLN A 62 -9.15 -2.17 0.68
N LYS A 63 -7.93 -2.63 0.92
CA LYS A 63 -7.64 -3.98 1.45
C LYS A 63 -6.82 -3.90 2.74
N ASP A 64 -6.77 -5.01 3.47
CA ASP A 64 -5.89 -5.17 4.62
C ASP A 64 -4.41 -5.08 4.18
N ALA A 65 -3.59 -4.41 4.98
CA ALA A 65 -2.16 -4.27 4.70
C ALA A 65 -1.37 -5.57 4.97
N TYR A 66 -1.88 -6.45 5.83
CA TYR A 66 -1.15 -7.64 6.34
C TYR A 66 -1.78 -8.97 5.96
N LYS A 67 -2.88 -8.96 5.22
CA LYS A 67 -3.56 -10.18 4.81
C LYS A 67 -3.88 -10.17 3.34
N GLU A 68 -3.52 -11.27 2.69
CA GLU A 68 -4.05 -11.65 1.39
C GLU A 68 -5.47 -12.22 1.55
N THR A 69 -6.38 -11.42 2.12
CA THR A 69 -7.82 -11.69 2.18
C THR A 69 -8.62 -10.40 1.96
N ALA A 70 -9.87 -10.52 1.53
CA ALA A 70 -10.75 -9.38 1.28
C ALA A 70 -10.99 -8.46 2.51
N GLY A 71 -11.01 -7.14 2.27
CA GLY A 71 -11.45 -6.13 3.23
C GLY A 71 -10.43 -5.79 4.33
N ARG A 72 -10.88 -5.13 5.40
CA ARG A 72 -10.04 -4.66 6.53
C ARG A 72 -10.32 -5.46 7.79
N THR A 73 -9.28 -5.96 8.45
CA THR A 73 -9.40 -6.72 9.71
C THR A 73 -8.71 -6.09 10.91
N SER A 74 -7.75 -5.16 10.71
CA SER A 74 -7.09 -4.43 11.80
C SER A 74 -7.32 -2.91 11.74
N ALA A 75 -7.51 -2.31 12.91
CA ALA A 75 -7.59 -0.86 13.09
C ALA A 75 -6.22 -0.21 13.35
N LEU A 76 -5.22 -1.00 13.73
CA LEU A 76 -3.88 -0.54 14.08
C LEU A 76 -3.12 -0.01 12.87
N TRP A 77 -3.32 -0.67 11.73
CA TRP A 77 -2.67 -0.35 10.47
C TRP A 77 -3.61 0.41 9.54
N PRO A 78 -3.09 1.45 8.87
CA PRO A 78 -3.78 2.02 7.73
C PRO A 78 -3.97 0.94 6.64
N PRO A 79 -5.13 0.87 5.99
CA PRO A 79 -5.38 -0.07 4.91
C PRO A 79 -4.48 0.25 3.71
N HIS A 80 -4.34 -0.68 2.76
CA HIS A 80 -3.82 -0.31 1.43
C HIS A 80 -4.97 0.24 0.60
N THR A 81 -4.88 1.52 0.24
CA THR A 81 -5.90 2.20 -0.57
C THR A 81 -5.48 2.24 -2.02
N THR A 82 -6.31 1.68 -2.90
CA THR A 82 -6.26 1.85 -4.35
C THR A 82 -7.39 2.79 -4.74
N THR A 83 -7.09 3.82 -5.52
CA THR A 83 -8.11 4.74 -6.02
C THR A 83 -8.44 4.42 -7.48
N VAL A 84 -9.65 4.76 -7.89
CA VAL A 84 -10.09 4.68 -9.30
C VAL A 84 -10.82 5.97 -9.65
N LEU A 85 -10.54 6.52 -10.83
CA LEU A 85 -11.31 7.61 -11.41
C LEU A 85 -11.90 7.14 -12.73
N ASP A 86 -13.22 7.03 -12.79
CA ASP A 86 -13.96 6.82 -14.04
C ASP A 86 -14.93 7.96 -14.33
N TRP A 87 -15.13 8.24 -15.61
CA TRP A 87 -16.15 9.19 -16.06
C TRP A 87 -16.63 8.88 -17.47
N SER A 88 -17.82 9.39 -17.80
CA SER A 88 -18.38 9.34 -19.14
C SER A 88 -19.23 10.57 -19.44
N CYS A 89 -19.34 10.88 -20.73
CA CYS A 89 -20.11 12.00 -21.27
C CYS A 89 -21.31 11.47 -22.04
N GLU A 90 -22.51 11.77 -21.57
CA GLU A 90 -23.72 11.45 -22.30
C GLU A 90 -23.76 12.24 -23.62
N GLY A 91 -24.01 11.55 -24.73
CA GLY A 91 -24.18 12.17 -26.05
C GLY A 91 -22.90 12.31 -26.89
N SER A 92 -21.71 12.48 -26.29
CA SER A 92 -20.44 12.41 -27.05
C SER A 92 -19.83 11.02 -27.07
N GLY A 93 -20.10 10.19 -26.04
CA GLY A 93 -19.51 8.87 -25.89
C GLY A 93 -18.06 8.91 -25.38
N ASP A 94 -17.55 10.08 -25.02
CA ASP A 94 -16.26 10.21 -24.35
C ASP A 94 -16.34 9.54 -22.98
N ALA A 95 -15.35 8.74 -22.64
CA ALA A 95 -15.24 8.11 -21.33
C ALA A 95 -13.76 7.80 -21.03
N ALA A 96 -13.41 7.80 -19.76
CA ALA A 96 -12.12 7.34 -19.29
C ALA A 96 -12.28 6.58 -17.98
N SER A 97 -11.36 5.66 -17.71
CA SER A 97 -11.18 5.02 -16.41
C SER A 97 -9.68 4.87 -16.19
N SER A 98 -9.21 5.34 -15.04
CA SER A 98 -7.82 5.18 -14.62
C SER A 98 -7.77 4.74 -13.16
N PHE A 99 -6.74 3.99 -12.82
CA PHE A 99 -6.46 3.55 -11.46
C PHE A 99 -4.96 3.54 -11.21
N ARG A 100 -4.59 3.66 -9.94
CA ARG A 100 -3.21 3.51 -9.47
C ARG A 100 -3.17 2.33 -8.52
N ALA A 101 -2.65 1.21 -9.00
CA ALA A 101 -2.51 0.01 -8.19
C ALA A 101 -1.60 0.30 -6.99
N ASN A 102 -2.14 0.06 -5.81
CA ASN A 102 -1.35 0.12 -4.60
C ASN A 102 -0.85 -1.29 -4.25
N HIS A 103 0.46 -1.45 -4.09
CA HIS A 103 1.12 -2.74 -3.83
C HIS A 103 0.68 -3.86 -4.79
N GLY A 104 0.64 -3.55 -6.09
CA GLY A 104 0.37 -4.54 -7.14
C GLY A 104 -1.05 -5.15 -7.13
N THR A 105 -1.96 -4.69 -6.25
CA THR A 105 -3.34 -5.18 -6.22
C THR A 105 -4.23 -4.32 -7.11
N GLU A 106 -4.71 -4.90 -8.20
CA GLU A 106 -5.59 -4.24 -9.16
C GLU A 106 -7.07 -4.32 -8.74
N PRO A 107 -7.90 -3.33 -9.13
CA PRO A 107 -9.35 -3.41 -8.96
C PRO A 107 -9.94 -4.70 -9.54
N GLY A 108 -10.73 -5.41 -8.75
CA GLY A 108 -11.36 -6.68 -9.15
C GLY A 108 -10.50 -7.94 -8.95
N ALA A 109 -9.25 -7.82 -8.49
CA ALA A 109 -8.45 -8.96 -8.07
C ALA A 109 -9.11 -9.71 -6.90
N THR A 110 -9.06 -11.04 -6.91
CA THR A 110 -9.71 -11.91 -5.91
C THR A 110 -8.72 -12.77 -5.13
N ASP A 111 -9.06 -13.08 -3.89
CA ASP A 111 -8.32 -14.01 -3.04
C ASP A 111 -8.53 -15.48 -3.41
N ALA A 112 -7.89 -16.38 -2.66
CA ALA A 112 -7.99 -17.82 -2.87
C ALA A 112 -9.41 -18.40 -2.66
N ASN A 113 -10.29 -17.66 -1.97
CA ASN A 113 -11.69 -18.03 -1.75
C ASN A 113 -12.61 -17.46 -2.84
N GLY A 114 -12.09 -16.60 -3.72
CA GLY A 114 -12.83 -15.92 -4.77
C GLY A 114 -13.44 -14.58 -4.34
N ASP A 115 -13.09 -14.07 -3.17
CA ASP A 115 -13.56 -12.78 -2.66
C ASP A 115 -12.67 -11.64 -3.18
N VAL A 116 -13.27 -10.50 -3.52
CA VAL A 116 -12.52 -9.35 -4.07
C VAL A 116 -11.64 -8.72 -2.97
N TYR A 117 -10.34 -8.56 -3.23
CA TYR A 117 -9.39 -7.98 -2.27
C TYR A 117 -9.76 -6.56 -1.86
N LEU A 118 -9.98 -5.71 -2.87
CA LEU A 118 -10.22 -4.28 -2.74
C LEU A 118 -11.72 -4.02 -2.55
N VAL A 119 -12.10 -3.59 -1.35
CA VAL A 119 -13.49 -3.26 -1.00
C VAL A 119 -13.70 -1.75 -1.11
N GLU A 120 -14.76 -1.34 -1.81
CA GLU A 120 -15.14 0.07 -1.89
C GLU A 120 -15.59 0.58 -0.52
N VAL A 121 -14.94 1.65 -0.04
CA VAL A 121 -15.23 2.27 1.25
C VAL A 121 -15.81 3.68 1.13
N ALA A 122 -15.52 4.37 0.04
CA ALA A 122 -16.05 5.70 -0.24
C ALA A 122 -16.09 5.96 -1.74
N THR A 123 -16.98 6.86 -2.15
CA THR A 123 -17.06 7.39 -3.51
C THR A 123 -17.31 8.89 -3.48
N THR A 124 -16.73 9.58 -4.45
CA THR A 124 -16.92 11.02 -4.68
C THR A 124 -17.38 11.23 -6.11
N ALA A 125 -18.54 11.87 -6.28
CA ALA A 125 -19.06 12.20 -7.60
C ALA A 125 -18.29 13.39 -8.20
N VAL A 126 -17.89 13.27 -9.46
CA VAL A 126 -17.26 14.36 -10.22
C VAL A 126 -18.12 14.71 -11.44
N THR A 127 -18.23 16.00 -11.73
CA THR A 127 -18.96 16.50 -12.91
C THR A 127 -18.18 17.63 -13.56
N GLY A 128 -18.16 17.66 -14.88
CA GLY A 128 -17.47 18.70 -15.63
C GLY A 128 -17.76 18.61 -17.11
N ASP A 129 -17.16 19.52 -17.89
CA ASP A 129 -17.11 19.33 -19.34
C ASP A 129 -16.05 18.27 -19.72
N PRO A 130 -16.07 17.74 -20.95
CA PRO A 130 -15.13 16.69 -21.36
C PRO A 130 -13.65 17.07 -21.21
N ALA A 131 -13.30 18.34 -21.41
CA ALA A 131 -11.92 18.80 -21.32
C ALA A 131 -11.45 18.88 -19.87
N ALA A 132 -12.32 19.33 -18.97
CA ALA A 132 -12.06 19.39 -17.53
C ALA A 132 -11.84 17.98 -16.95
N LEU A 133 -12.69 17.00 -17.30
CA LEU A 133 -12.52 15.63 -16.81
C LEU A 133 -11.31 14.92 -17.43
N ALA A 134 -10.98 15.19 -18.69
CA ALA A 134 -9.74 14.70 -19.30
C ALA A 134 -8.49 15.28 -18.62
N ALA A 135 -8.51 16.58 -18.28
CA ALA A 135 -7.42 17.22 -17.53
C ALA A 135 -7.31 16.65 -16.11
N LEU A 136 -8.44 16.40 -15.45
CA LEU A 136 -8.49 15.77 -14.14
C LEU A 136 -7.87 14.36 -14.17
N THR A 137 -8.22 13.53 -15.17
CA THR A 137 -7.61 12.20 -15.35
C THR A 137 -6.11 12.29 -15.57
N GLN A 138 -5.65 13.25 -16.38
CA GLN A 138 -4.21 13.45 -16.59
C GLN A 138 -3.48 13.86 -15.29
N ALA A 139 -4.07 14.76 -14.50
CA ALA A 139 -3.50 15.18 -13.22
C ALA A 139 -3.51 14.03 -12.20
N TYR A 140 -4.59 13.24 -12.17
CA TYR A 140 -4.72 12.02 -11.37
C TYR A 140 -3.63 11.00 -11.71
N ASP A 141 -3.41 10.75 -13.01
CA ASP A 141 -2.33 9.86 -13.45
C ASP A 141 -0.97 10.41 -13.03
N ALA A 142 -0.72 11.71 -13.15
CA ALA A 142 0.55 12.28 -12.72
C ALA A 142 0.73 12.38 -11.19
N CYS A 143 -0.28 12.01 -10.40
CA CYS A 143 -0.31 12.20 -8.96
C CYS A 143 0.36 11.03 -8.22
N GLU A 144 1.65 11.17 -7.94
CA GLU A 144 2.46 10.22 -7.17
C GLU A 144 3.48 10.96 -6.30
N CYS A 145 3.77 10.44 -5.10
CA CYS A 145 4.78 10.95 -4.19
C CYS A 145 6.21 10.49 -4.56
N GLY A 146 6.38 9.60 -5.54
CA GLY A 146 7.71 9.14 -5.97
C GLY A 146 8.49 8.33 -4.92
N THR A 147 7.80 7.78 -3.92
CA THR A 147 8.43 7.12 -2.77
C THR A 147 9.10 5.81 -3.16
N SER A 148 10.31 5.59 -2.66
CA SER A 148 11.03 4.31 -2.82
C SER A 148 11.07 3.56 -1.49
N PHE A 149 10.79 2.25 -1.51
CA PHE A 149 10.88 1.43 -0.30
C PHE A 149 12.31 1.41 0.21
N LEU A 150 12.53 1.95 1.40
CA LEU A 150 13.74 1.70 2.16
C LEU A 150 13.74 0.21 2.49
N SER A 151 14.73 -0.52 1.99
CA SER A 151 14.98 -1.84 2.53
C SER A 151 15.14 -1.71 4.04
N LEU A 152 14.81 -2.77 4.80
CA LEU A 152 15.03 -2.80 6.25
C LEU A 152 16.50 -2.49 6.64
N ASP A 153 17.43 -2.48 5.67
CA ASP A 153 18.82 -2.06 5.86
C ASP A 153 18.99 -0.55 6.07
N ALA A 154 18.01 0.27 5.67
CA ALA A 154 18.01 1.73 5.80
C ALA A 154 17.20 2.25 7.00
N LEU A 155 16.37 1.40 7.61
CA LEU A 155 15.89 1.64 8.97
C LEU A 155 17.11 1.78 9.87
N GLN A 156 17.18 2.89 10.60
CA GLN A 156 18.32 3.20 11.48
C GLN A 156 18.62 1.97 12.36
N GLU A 157 19.88 1.54 12.40
CA GLU A 157 20.30 0.27 12.99
C GLU A 157 19.75 0.03 14.42
N THR A 158 19.44 1.10 15.16
CA THR A 158 18.81 1.04 16.49
C THR A 158 17.31 0.76 16.46
N ALA A 159 16.54 1.36 15.56
CA ALA A 159 15.09 1.17 15.48
C ALA A 159 14.73 -0.27 15.08
N VAL A 160 15.50 -0.87 14.17
CA VAL A 160 15.36 -2.30 13.83
C VAL A 160 15.70 -3.19 15.02
N GLN A 161 16.76 -2.85 15.75
CA GLN A 161 17.16 -3.61 16.93
C GLN A 161 16.09 -3.57 18.02
N ASP A 162 15.48 -2.42 18.24
CA ASP A 162 14.39 -2.25 19.21
C ASP A 162 13.15 -3.04 18.78
N LEU A 163 12.75 -2.96 17.51
CA LEU A 163 11.62 -3.75 16.97
C LEU A 163 11.87 -5.25 17.10
N VAL A 164 13.08 -5.70 16.76
CA VAL A 164 13.47 -7.11 16.86
C VAL A 164 13.50 -7.56 18.31
N ALA A 165 13.95 -6.71 19.24
CA ALA A 165 13.98 -7.02 20.66
C ALA A 165 12.57 -7.18 21.25
N GLU A 166 11.65 -6.28 20.90
CA GLU A 166 10.24 -6.36 21.31
C GLU A 166 9.56 -7.61 20.72
N LEU A 167 9.74 -7.87 19.41
CA LEU A 167 9.18 -9.05 18.76
C LEU A 167 9.75 -10.36 19.33
N SER A 168 11.05 -10.38 19.64
CA SER A 168 11.72 -11.52 20.27
C SER A 168 11.10 -11.79 21.65
N SER A 169 10.90 -10.74 22.45
CA SER A 169 10.30 -10.84 23.77
C SER A 169 8.86 -11.34 23.70
N TYR A 170 8.09 -10.89 22.72
CA TYR A 170 6.73 -11.37 22.48
C TYR A 170 6.69 -12.85 22.10
N ILE A 171 7.53 -13.29 21.16
CA ILE A 171 7.61 -14.69 20.73
C ILE A 171 7.98 -15.57 21.93
N GLU A 172 8.98 -15.19 22.72
CA GLU A 172 9.40 -15.96 23.90
C GLU A 172 8.32 -16.06 24.97
N ALA A 173 7.50 -15.02 25.13
CA ALA A 173 6.41 -14.99 26.11
C ALA A 173 5.17 -15.79 25.68
N ASN A 174 4.86 -15.81 24.37
CA ASN A 174 3.57 -16.28 23.87
C ASN A 174 3.64 -17.52 22.99
N LEU A 175 4.83 -17.92 22.50
CA LEU A 175 5.01 -19.13 21.71
C LEU A 175 5.51 -20.28 22.58
N THR A 176 4.82 -21.42 22.53
CA THR A 176 5.30 -22.66 23.16
C THR A 176 5.68 -23.66 22.09
N CYS A 177 6.94 -24.11 22.07
CA CYS A 177 7.41 -25.14 21.15
C CYS A 177 7.70 -26.44 21.89
N THR A 178 7.35 -27.57 21.28
CA THR A 178 7.47 -28.92 21.87
C THR A 178 8.54 -29.78 21.18
N GLY A 179 9.32 -29.19 20.27
CA GLY A 179 10.36 -29.86 19.49
C GLY A 179 11.78 -29.67 20.03
N ALA A 180 12.78 -29.98 19.20
CA ALA A 180 14.19 -29.77 19.51
C ALA A 180 14.60 -28.29 19.59
N VAL A 181 13.76 -27.40 19.05
CA VAL A 181 13.89 -25.95 19.08
C VAL A 181 12.75 -25.42 19.96
N ASP A 182 13.12 -24.77 21.06
CA ASP A 182 12.18 -24.02 21.90
C ASP A 182 11.95 -22.61 21.34
N ALA A 183 11.08 -21.80 21.98
CA ALA A 183 10.76 -20.46 21.48
C ALA A 183 11.99 -19.54 21.39
N ALA A 184 12.88 -19.60 22.39
CA ALA A 184 14.14 -18.86 22.39
C ALA A 184 15.07 -19.33 21.25
N GLY A 185 15.15 -20.65 21.01
CA GLY A 185 15.85 -21.21 19.86
C GLY A 185 15.27 -20.74 18.53
N LEU A 186 13.94 -20.61 18.42
CA LEU A 186 13.29 -20.09 17.21
C LEU A 186 13.64 -18.62 16.97
N VAL A 187 13.61 -17.78 18.02
CA VAL A 187 14.10 -16.39 17.96
C VAL A 187 15.56 -16.32 17.51
N MET A 188 16.42 -17.18 18.05
CA MET A 188 17.82 -17.24 17.63
C MET A 188 17.97 -17.62 16.15
N LEU A 189 17.15 -18.54 15.62
CA LEU A 189 17.18 -18.89 14.20
C LEU A 189 16.69 -17.74 13.32
N LEU A 190 15.66 -17.01 13.75
CA LEU A 190 15.18 -15.78 13.10
C LEU A 190 16.28 -14.72 13.03
N GLN A 191 16.96 -14.46 14.16
CA GLN A 191 18.10 -13.55 14.27
C GLN A 191 19.36 -14.03 13.54
N GLN A 192 19.40 -15.30 13.10
CA GLN A 192 20.46 -15.91 12.28
C GLN A 192 20.05 -16.15 10.82
N GLY A 193 18.77 -15.93 10.46
CA GLY A 193 18.27 -16.03 9.09
C GLY A 193 18.21 -17.42 8.56
N ASP A 194 18.20 -18.36 9.47
CA ASP A 194 18.03 -19.75 9.13
C ASP A 194 16.54 -20.01 8.91
N ILE A 195 16.00 -19.42 7.85
CA ILE A 195 14.57 -19.48 7.51
C ILE A 195 14.14 -20.93 7.30
N GLU A 196 15.01 -21.75 6.73
CA GLU A 196 14.77 -23.18 6.54
C GLU A 196 14.62 -23.91 7.88
N ALA A 197 15.50 -23.63 8.85
CA ALA A 197 15.37 -24.18 10.19
C ALA A 197 14.14 -23.65 10.93
N VAL A 198 13.80 -22.36 10.77
CA VAL A 198 12.57 -21.76 11.33
C VAL A 198 11.33 -22.48 10.78
N ILE A 199 11.21 -22.61 9.46
CA ILE A 199 10.09 -23.32 8.80
C ILE A 199 10.01 -24.76 9.28
N THR A 200 11.14 -25.43 9.49
CA THR A 200 11.19 -26.80 10.01
C THR A 200 10.73 -26.89 11.47
N ALA A 201 11.02 -25.88 12.29
CA ALA A 201 10.69 -25.86 13.71
C ALA A 201 9.23 -25.43 13.99
N LEU A 202 8.70 -24.47 13.22
CA LEU A 202 7.38 -23.85 13.39
C LEU A 202 6.21 -24.83 13.60
N PRO A 203 6.10 -25.97 12.88
CA PRO A 203 5.00 -26.92 13.08
C PRO A 203 4.92 -27.52 14.48
N ASN A 204 6.00 -27.45 15.28
CA ASN A 204 6.03 -27.93 16.65
C ASN A 204 5.71 -26.85 17.70
N CYS A 205 5.34 -25.65 17.23
CA CYS A 205 5.04 -24.50 18.06
C CYS A 205 3.55 -24.16 18.03
N SER A 206 3.05 -23.69 19.16
CA SER A 206 1.68 -23.19 19.30
C SER A 206 1.69 -21.89 20.09
N TRP A 207 0.96 -20.90 19.59
CA TRP A 207 0.70 -19.65 20.29
C TRP A 207 -0.21 -19.85 21.49
N ALA A 208 -0.01 -19.06 22.54
CA ALA A 208 -0.95 -18.93 23.65
C ALA A 208 -2.33 -18.46 23.14
N GLY A 209 -3.40 -18.85 23.83
CA GLY A 209 -4.76 -18.55 23.38
C GLY A 209 -4.99 -17.05 23.19
N GLY A 210 -5.41 -16.65 21.98
CA GLY A 210 -5.65 -15.25 21.60
C GLY A 210 -4.42 -14.47 21.14
N THR A 211 -3.26 -15.11 21.05
CA THR A 211 -2.01 -14.53 20.54
C THR A 211 -1.63 -15.09 19.18
N GLY A 212 -0.77 -14.40 18.45
CA GLY A 212 -0.32 -14.78 17.11
C GLY A 212 0.88 -13.94 16.70
N PHE A 213 1.53 -14.31 15.59
CA PHE A 213 2.69 -13.58 15.08
C PHE A 213 2.33 -12.14 14.72
N GLU A 214 1.17 -11.96 14.10
CA GLU A 214 0.61 -10.68 13.70
C GLU A 214 0.39 -9.78 14.93
N GLY A 215 -0.21 -10.33 15.99
CA GLY A 215 -0.40 -9.59 17.25
C GLY A 215 0.93 -9.21 17.92
N GLY A 216 1.95 -10.06 17.80
CA GLY A 216 3.29 -9.75 18.32
C GLY A 216 4.02 -8.68 17.53
N PHE A 217 3.88 -8.70 16.20
CA PHE A 217 4.45 -7.67 15.34
C PHE A 217 3.78 -6.31 15.59
N ASP A 218 2.45 -6.32 15.71
CA ASP A 218 1.63 -5.16 16.07
C ASP A 218 2.06 -4.53 17.41
N GLU A 219 2.18 -5.35 18.46
CA GLU A 219 2.63 -4.89 19.78
C GLU A 219 4.07 -4.35 19.75
N ALA A 220 4.97 -5.07 19.08
CA ALA A 220 6.37 -4.69 18.98
C ALA A 220 6.56 -3.36 18.25
N LEU A 221 5.82 -3.15 17.16
CA LEU A 221 5.89 -1.91 16.43
C LEU A 221 5.28 -0.75 17.23
N GLN A 222 4.12 -0.95 17.85
CA GLN A 222 3.50 0.09 18.68
C GLN A 222 4.45 0.53 19.81
N ALA A 223 5.17 -0.40 20.44
CA ALA A 223 6.16 -0.07 21.46
C ALA A 223 7.31 0.80 20.92
N VAL A 224 7.79 0.48 19.71
CA VAL A 224 8.84 1.25 19.04
C VAL A 224 8.37 2.66 18.64
N ILE A 225 7.14 2.78 18.14
CA ILE A 225 6.51 4.07 17.80
C ILE A 225 6.35 4.93 19.05
N ASP A 226 5.82 4.35 20.14
CA ASP A 226 5.64 5.03 21.42
C ASP A 226 6.98 5.52 21.98
N ALA A 227 8.04 4.72 21.84
CA ALA A 227 9.39 5.07 22.27
C ALA A 227 10.01 6.20 21.43
N ALA A 228 9.73 6.23 20.12
CA ALA A 228 10.17 7.30 19.22
C ALA A 228 9.36 8.60 19.40
N GLY A 229 8.17 8.53 19.99
CA GLY A 229 7.26 9.66 20.12
C GLY A 229 6.64 10.08 18.78
N GLU A 230 6.53 9.12 17.85
CA GLU A 230 5.95 9.32 16.53
C GLU A 230 4.54 8.73 16.44
N THR A 231 3.83 9.00 15.35
CA THR A 231 2.49 8.49 15.07
C THR A 231 2.44 7.91 13.66
N LEU A 232 2.10 6.62 13.52
CA LEU A 232 1.85 5.99 12.20
C LEU A 232 0.74 6.67 11.40
N ALA A 233 -0.11 7.46 12.07
CA ALA A 233 -1.26 8.12 11.46
C ALA A 233 -0.87 9.18 10.43
N ASP A 234 0.35 9.75 10.52
CA ASP A 234 0.74 10.92 9.74
C ASP A 234 1.57 10.57 8.48
N TYR A 235 2.01 9.32 8.33
CA TYR A 235 2.69 8.85 7.13
C TYR A 235 2.48 7.36 6.91
N HIS A 236 1.87 7.04 5.77
CA HIS A 236 1.74 5.67 5.34
C HIS A 236 1.95 5.67 3.84
N VAL A 237 3.17 5.38 3.37
CA VAL A 237 3.49 5.46 1.94
C VAL A 237 2.46 4.74 1.08
N CYS A 238 1.98 3.60 1.55
CA CYS A 238 0.97 2.85 0.81
C CYS A 238 -0.29 3.68 0.52
N ASN A 239 -0.56 4.78 1.24
CA ASN A 239 -1.71 5.64 1.04
C ASN A 239 -1.38 7.08 0.64
N ASN A 240 -0.11 7.46 0.52
CA ASN A 240 0.26 8.84 0.25
C ASN A 240 -0.22 9.30 -1.14
N ASP A 241 -0.04 8.44 -2.16
CA ASP A 241 -0.56 8.69 -3.50
C ASP A 241 -2.09 8.81 -3.49
N ALA A 242 -2.77 7.90 -2.79
CA ALA A 242 -4.22 7.93 -2.63
C ALA A 242 -4.69 9.22 -1.94
N ALA A 243 -3.95 9.70 -0.93
CA ALA A 243 -4.25 10.94 -0.22
C ALA A 243 -4.01 12.19 -1.08
N LEU A 244 -2.95 12.22 -1.91
CA LEU A 244 -2.75 13.29 -2.89
C LEU A 244 -3.86 13.31 -3.94
N GLN A 245 -4.26 12.14 -4.43
CA GLN A 245 -5.34 12.01 -5.40
C GLN A 245 -6.68 12.46 -4.81
N ALA A 246 -6.97 12.09 -3.56
CA ALA A 246 -8.15 12.58 -2.85
C ALA A 246 -8.14 14.12 -2.73
N LYS A 247 -7.00 14.73 -2.38
CA LYS A 247 -6.85 16.21 -2.36
C LYS A 247 -7.11 16.84 -3.73
N LEU A 248 -6.61 16.24 -4.81
CA LEU A 248 -6.87 16.69 -6.18
C LEU A 248 -8.36 16.67 -6.51
N ILE A 249 -9.04 15.56 -6.18
CA ILE A 249 -10.47 15.39 -6.43
C ILE A 249 -11.29 16.37 -5.59
N ASP A 250 -10.96 16.56 -4.31
CA ASP A 250 -11.62 17.53 -3.44
C ASP A 250 -11.50 18.97 -3.96
N ALA A 251 -10.31 19.35 -4.44
CA ALA A 251 -10.09 20.67 -5.05
C ALA A 251 -10.94 20.85 -6.31
N PHE A 252 -10.99 19.83 -7.17
CA PHE A 252 -11.80 19.83 -8.38
C PHE A 252 -13.30 19.93 -8.07
N VAL A 253 -13.81 19.15 -7.12
CA VAL A 253 -15.22 19.18 -6.72
C VAL A 253 -15.59 20.54 -6.10
N ALA A 254 -14.71 21.13 -5.30
CA ALA A 254 -14.97 22.39 -4.62
C ALA A 254 -14.95 23.61 -5.55
N SER A 255 -14.07 23.60 -6.57
CA SER A 255 -13.74 24.82 -7.33
C SER A 255 -13.69 24.65 -8.86
N GLY A 256 -13.70 23.41 -9.35
CA GLY A 256 -13.44 23.08 -10.76
C GLY A 256 -11.97 23.20 -11.17
N GLU A 257 -11.07 23.49 -10.23
CA GLU A 257 -9.64 23.62 -10.49
C GLU A 257 -8.97 22.25 -10.60
N VAL A 258 -8.11 22.09 -11.61
CA VAL A 258 -7.21 20.95 -11.76
C VAL A 258 -5.80 21.48 -11.57
N ALA A 259 -5.24 21.26 -10.39
CA ALA A 259 -3.84 21.54 -10.10
C ALA A 259 -3.02 20.24 -10.20
N ALA A 260 -1.75 20.34 -10.59
CA ALA A 260 -0.85 19.20 -10.43
C ALA A 260 -0.71 18.88 -8.93
N CYS A 261 -0.65 17.60 -8.59
CA CYS A 261 -0.29 17.20 -7.24
C CYS A 261 1.11 17.72 -6.92
N ASP A 262 1.29 18.21 -5.69
CA ASP A 262 2.57 18.70 -5.21
C ASP A 262 3.39 17.50 -4.69
N PRO A 263 4.46 17.08 -5.39
CA PRO A 263 5.31 16.00 -4.92
C PRO A 263 6.09 16.40 -3.66
N ASP A 264 6.19 17.71 -3.37
CA ASP A 264 6.83 18.24 -2.16
C ASP A 264 5.83 18.40 -0.98
N ASP A 265 4.59 17.90 -1.11
CA ASP A 265 3.59 17.94 -0.04
C ASP A 265 4.13 17.18 1.20
N ALA A 266 3.83 17.69 2.39
CA ALA A 266 4.23 17.05 3.63
C ALA A 266 3.73 15.59 3.74
N LEU A 267 2.64 15.23 3.07
CA LEU A 267 2.17 13.85 2.93
C LEU A 267 3.20 12.94 2.23
N CYS A 268 3.97 13.45 1.28
CA CYS A 268 5.04 12.72 0.61
C CYS A 268 6.31 12.61 1.46
N HIS A 269 6.43 13.44 2.50
CA HIS A 269 7.62 13.58 3.34
C HIS A 269 7.33 13.29 4.82
N GLY A 270 7.00 12.04 5.16
CA GLY A 270 6.87 11.61 6.54
C GLY A 270 8.10 10.86 7.06
N PRO A 271 8.05 10.36 8.30
CA PRO A 271 9.24 9.84 8.96
C PRO A 271 9.81 8.61 8.24
N LEU A 272 11.14 8.62 8.12
CA LEU A 272 12.03 7.74 7.35
C LEU A 272 12.09 6.30 7.91
N TRP A 273 10.95 5.66 8.12
CA TRP A 273 10.94 4.29 8.60
C TRP A 273 11.10 3.34 7.43
N PHE A 274 10.15 3.33 6.49
CA PHE A 274 10.15 2.34 5.42
C PHE A 274 10.33 2.93 4.02
N TYR A 275 10.47 4.25 3.88
CA TYR A 275 10.51 4.90 2.57
C TYR A 275 11.39 6.16 2.52
N GLU A 276 12.12 6.30 1.42
CA GLU A 276 12.84 7.50 1.03
C GLU A 276 11.89 8.33 0.14
N PRO A 277 11.59 9.58 0.51
CA PRO A 277 10.89 10.50 -0.38
C PRO A 277 11.74 10.88 -1.59
#